data_AF-A0A2T0S762-F1
#
_entry.id   AF-A0A2T0S762-F1
#
_cell.length_a   1.000
_cell.length_b   1.000
_cell.length_c   1.000
_cell.angle_alpha   90.00
_cell.angle_beta   90.00
_cell.angle_gamma   90.00
#
_symmetry.space_group_name_H-M   'P 1'
#
loop_
_entity.id
_entity.type
_entity.pdbx_description
1 polymer ?
#
loop_
_entity_poly.entity_id
_entity_poly.type
_entity_poly.pdbx_seq_one_letter_code
_entity_poly.pdbx_strand_id
1 'polypeptide(L)'
;MRDFTSSLLVDLSSYPATQPVLLTIRGGDGDVNYTVFKDFTGRYAYGNIVNYALGHPAELRGKSLLTVTLVTDTNPFTNRTSLWFVVNDHRFAPFTADADADNGTVSYSITLSFV
;
A
#
# COMPACT_ATOMS: atom_id res chain seq x y z
N MET A 1 0.27 -17.17 -10.06
CA MET A 1 -0.20 -16.01 -9.25
C MET A 1 -0.12 -16.40 -7.80
N ARG A 2 0.58 -15.60 -7.00
CA ARG A 2 0.81 -15.85 -5.58
C ARG A 2 0.14 -14.78 -4.74
N ASP A 3 -0.39 -15.16 -3.59
CA ASP A 3 -0.98 -14.23 -2.63
C ASP A 3 -0.01 -13.98 -1.47
N PHE A 4 0.13 -12.71 -1.09
CA PHE A 4 0.89 -12.25 0.05
C PHE A 4 -0.04 -11.46 0.97
N THR A 5 -0.10 -11.82 2.25
CA THR A 5 -0.91 -11.10 3.24
C THR A 5 -0.03 -10.61 4.38
N SER A 6 -0.20 -9.35 4.79
CA SER A 6 0.51 -8.78 5.92
C SER A 6 -0.25 -7.64 6.58
N SER A 7 0.26 -7.15 7.69
CA SER A 7 -0.28 -6.03 8.45
C SER A 7 0.81 -5.03 8.78
N LEU A 8 0.47 -3.75 8.73
CA LEU A 8 1.37 -2.64 9.03
C LEU A 8 0.74 -1.73 10.09
N LEU A 9 1.55 -1.33 11.07
CA LEU A 9 1.16 -0.32 12.05
C LEU A 9 1.61 1.06 11.56
N VAL A 10 0.69 2.01 11.56
CA VAL A 10 0.93 3.41 11.22
C VAL A 10 0.70 4.23 12.50
N ASP A 11 1.78 4.58 13.19
CA ASP A 11 1.73 5.46 14.36
C ASP A 11 1.45 6.90 13.93
N LEU A 12 0.35 7.47 14.41
CA LEU A 12 -0.10 8.82 14.11
C LEU A 12 0.35 9.88 15.13
N SER A 13 1.13 9.50 16.14
CA SER A 13 1.52 10.38 17.25
C SER A 13 2.32 11.62 16.82
N SER A 14 3.08 11.51 15.72
CA SER A 14 3.91 12.59 15.17
C SER A 14 3.23 13.43 14.09
N TYR A 15 1.98 13.11 13.73
CA TYR A 15 1.29 13.70 12.57
C TYR A 15 0.49 14.94 13.03
N PRO A 16 0.64 16.10 12.38
CA PRO A 16 -0.13 17.29 12.73
C PRO A 16 -1.64 17.01 12.62
N ALA A 17 -2.39 17.24 13.69
CA ALA A 17 -3.82 16.92 13.76
C ALA A 17 -4.67 17.65 12.69
N THR A 18 -4.21 18.79 12.20
CA THR A 18 -4.88 19.63 11.20
C THR A 18 -4.48 19.30 9.76
N GLN A 19 -3.49 18.42 9.55
CA GLN A 19 -3.07 18.01 8.21
C GLN A 19 -3.68 16.65 7.87
N PRO A 20 -4.12 16.45 6.63
CA PRO A 20 -4.59 15.14 6.20
C PRO A 20 -3.44 14.13 6.20
N VAL A 21 -3.78 12.89 6.51
CA VAL A 21 -2.92 11.72 6.29
C VAL A 21 -3.08 11.31 4.83
N LEU A 22 -1.99 11.43 4.09
CA LEU A 22 -1.85 11.14 2.68
C LEU A 22 -1.21 9.76 2.51
N LEU A 23 -1.83 8.92 1.71
CA LEU A 23 -1.36 7.59 1.37
C LEU A 23 -0.86 7.55 -0.07
N THR A 24 0.34 7.01 -0.25
CA THR A 24 0.89 6.63 -1.54
C THR A 24 1.29 5.15 -1.49
N ILE A 25 0.92 4.39 -2.52
CA ILE A 25 1.27 2.96 -2.67
C ILE A 25 2.04 2.80 -3.97
N ARG A 26 3.26 2.26 -3.89
CA ARG A 26 4.16 2.12 -5.05
C ARG A 26 4.67 0.70 -5.18
N GLY A 27 4.63 0.15 -6.39
CA GLY A 27 5.37 -1.05 -6.75
C GLY A 27 6.87 -0.78 -6.95
N GLY A 28 7.65 -1.86 -7.00
CA GLY A 28 9.07 -1.99 -7.35
C GLY A 28 9.58 -1.18 -8.53
N ASP A 29 10.90 -0.98 -8.59
CA ASP A 29 11.53 -0.61 -9.84
C ASP A 29 11.37 -1.78 -10.84
N GLY A 30 10.77 -1.51 -11.99
CA GLY A 30 10.41 -2.55 -12.96
C GLY A 30 9.09 -3.26 -12.67
N ASP A 31 8.35 -2.84 -11.64
CA ASP A 31 7.01 -3.37 -11.36
C ASP A 31 5.92 -2.46 -11.95
N VAL A 32 4.81 -3.09 -12.33
CA VAL A 32 3.53 -2.39 -12.58
C VAL A 32 2.55 -2.81 -11.49
N ASN A 33 1.97 -1.82 -10.78
CA ASN A 33 1.00 -2.10 -9.72
C ASN A 33 -0.38 -1.50 -9.99
N TYR A 34 -1.42 -2.19 -9.51
CA TYR A 34 -2.80 -1.71 -9.52
C TYR A 34 -3.42 -1.99 -8.16
N THR A 35 -3.88 -0.94 -7.47
CA THR A 35 -4.44 -1.05 -6.12
C THR A 35 -5.94 -0.88 -6.13
N VAL A 36 -6.64 -1.47 -5.16
CA VAL A 36 -8.03 -1.17 -4.82
C VAL A 36 -8.21 -1.14 -3.30
N PHE A 37 -8.99 -0.19 -2.80
CA PHE A 37 -9.50 -0.18 -1.43
C PHE A 37 -10.80 0.63 -1.30
N LYS A 38 -11.49 0.44 -0.18
CA LYS A 38 -12.61 1.27 0.27
C LYS A 38 -12.16 2.06 1.49
N ASP A 39 -12.25 3.38 1.44
CA ASP A 39 -11.84 4.25 2.54
C ASP A 39 -12.88 4.32 3.66
N PHE A 40 -12.57 5.10 4.69
CA PHE A 40 -13.39 5.25 5.89
C PHE A 40 -14.68 6.04 5.67
N THR A 41 -14.80 6.76 4.55
CA THR A 41 -16.03 7.45 4.14
C THR A 41 -16.92 6.56 3.27
N GLY A 42 -16.40 5.38 2.88
CA GLY A 42 -17.06 4.43 2.01
C GLY A 42 -16.79 4.63 0.53
N ARG A 43 -15.90 5.57 0.17
CA ARG A 43 -15.48 5.79 -1.21
C ARG A 43 -14.46 4.74 -1.64
N TYR A 44 -14.59 4.26 -2.87
CA TYR A 44 -13.59 3.38 -3.48
C TYR A 44 -12.46 4.18 -4.12
N ALA A 45 -11.23 3.72 -3.92
CA ALA A 45 -10.04 4.18 -4.62
C ALA A 45 -9.43 3.00 -5.38
N TYR A 46 -9.01 3.24 -6.63
CA TYR A 46 -8.45 2.20 -7.48
C TYR A 46 -7.37 2.75 -8.43
N GLY A 47 -6.48 1.88 -8.89
CA GLY A 47 -5.35 2.23 -9.76
C GLY A 47 -4.09 2.59 -9.00
N ASN A 48 -3.34 3.57 -9.52
CA ASN A 48 -2.14 4.09 -8.89
C ASN A 48 -2.52 5.05 -7.76
N ILE A 49 -2.12 4.73 -6.54
CA ILE A 49 -2.46 5.53 -5.36
C ILE A 49 -1.29 6.45 -5.06
N VAL A 50 -1.49 7.75 -5.28
CA VAL A 50 -0.49 8.79 -5.03
C VAL A 50 -1.15 9.92 -4.25
N ASN A 51 -0.62 10.22 -3.06
CA ASN A 51 -1.08 11.27 -2.16
C ASN A 51 -2.61 11.27 -1.92
N TYR A 52 -3.21 10.08 -1.81
CA TYR A 52 -4.63 9.95 -1.52
C TYR A 52 -4.91 10.38 -0.07
N ALA A 53 -5.75 11.40 0.11
CA ALA A 53 -6.13 11.87 1.44
C ALA A 53 -7.11 10.89 2.10
N LEU A 54 -6.69 10.24 3.18
CA LEU A 54 -7.51 9.30 3.95
C LEU A 54 -8.40 9.99 4.98
N GLY A 55 -7.99 11.16 5.48
CA GLY A 55 -8.64 11.89 6.57
C GLY A 55 -7.61 12.50 7.52
N HIS A 56 -8.08 13.05 8.64
CA HIS A 56 -7.20 13.61 9.67
C HIS A 56 -6.81 12.57 10.74
N PRO A 57 -5.67 12.73 11.44
CA PRO A 57 -5.20 11.74 12.41
C PRO A 57 -6.24 11.30 13.45
N ALA A 58 -7.04 12.23 13.97
CA ALA A 58 -8.09 11.92 14.96
C ALA A 58 -9.21 11.03 14.39
N GLU A 59 -9.51 11.16 13.10
CA GLU A 59 -10.54 10.37 12.42
C GLU A 59 -10.06 8.96 12.09
N LEU A 60 -8.74 8.76 12.00
CA LEU A 60 -8.12 7.52 11.57
C LEU A 60 -7.69 6.63 12.72
N ARG A 61 -7.37 7.21 13.89
CA ARG A 61 -6.88 6.47 15.05
C ARG A 61 -7.82 5.34 15.46
N GLY A 62 -7.27 4.15 15.64
CA GLY A 62 -8.00 2.93 15.97
C GLY A 62 -8.73 2.28 14.80
N LYS A 63 -8.61 2.82 13.59
CA LYS A 63 -9.18 2.22 12.37
C LYS A 63 -8.14 1.41 11.62
N SER A 64 -8.62 0.53 10.75
CA SER A 64 -7.78 -0.24 9.84
C SER A 64 -8.29 -0.12 8.40
N LEU A 65 -7.36 0.01 7.45
CA LEU A 65 -7.63 0.05 6.03
C LEU A 65 -7.06 -1.20 5.37
N LEU A 66 -7.91 -2.01 4.74
CA LEU A 66 -7.45 -3.10 3.88
C LEU A 66 -7.21 -2.57 2.47
N THR A 67 -6.00 -2.78 1.98
CA THR A 67 -5.63 -2.49 0.59
C THR A 67 -5.28 -3.80 -0.11
N VAL A 68 -5.77 -3.97 -1.33
CA VAL A 68 -5.38 -5.07 -2.20
C VAL A 68 -4.65 -4.50 -3.40
N THR A 69 -3.43 -4.92 -3.63
CA THR A 69 -2.60 -4.45 -4.74
C THR A 69 -2.06 -5.62 -5.53
N LEU A 70 -2.38 -5.66 -6.82
CA LEU A 70 -1.70 -6.55 -7.76
C LEU A 70 -0.41 -5.87 -8.18
N VAL A 71 0.70 -6.59 -8.11
CA VAL A 71 2.01 -6.14 -8.59
C VAL A 71 2.51 -7.19 -9.57
N THR A 72 2.85 -6.75 -10.78
CA THR A 72 3.44 -7.61 -11.81
C THR A 72 4.87 -7.16 -12.04
N ASP A 73 5.82 -8.09 -11.86
CA ASP A 73 7.21 -7.85 -12.24
C ASP A 73 7.26 -7.82 -13.77
N THR A 74 7.75 -6.71 -14.33
CA THR A 74 7.97 -6.56 -15.78
C THR A 74 9.45 -6.51 -16.12
N ASN A 75 10.32 -6.72 -15.13
CA ASN A 75 11.76 -6.80 -15.30
C ASN A 75 12.15 -8.15 -15.92
N PRO A 76 12.94 -8.20 -17.01
CA PRO A 76 13.34 -9.45 -17.63
C PRO A 76 14.46 -10.20 -16.89
N PHE A 77 15.04 -9.61 -15.84
CA PHE A 77 16.20 -10.16 -15.11
C PHE A 77 15.85 -10.65 -13.70
N THR A 78 14.74 -10.17 -13.14
CA THR A 78 14.25 -10.57 -11.83
C THR A 78 12.91 -11.27 -11.98
N ASN A 79 12.55 -12.07 -10.98
CA ASN A 79 11.19 -12.58 -10.80
C ASN A 79 10.78 -12.28 -9.36
N ARG A 80 10.86 -11.00 -8.97
CA ARG A 80 10.64 -10.56 -7.59
C ARG A 80 9.96 -9.20 -7.59
N THR A 81 8.76 -9.18 -7.05
CA THR A 81 7.98 -7.96 -6.88
C THR A 81 8.22 -7.33 -5.52
N SER A 82 7.96 -6.04 -5.42
CA SER A 82 7.94 -5.34 -4.14
C SER A 82 6.83 -4.29 -4.06
N LEU A 83 6.38 -4.01 -2.83
CA LEU A 83 5.35 -3.01 -2.57
C LEU A 83 5.76 -2.13 -1.39
N TRP A 84 5.70 -0.81 -1.59
CA TRP A 84 5.93 0.21 -0.58
C TRP A 84 4.68 1.00 -0.26
N PHE A 85 4.58 1.38 1.01
CA PHE A 85 3.61 2.34 1.51
C PHE A 85 4.37 3.59 1.97
N VAL A 86 3.88 4.76 1.56
CA VAL A 86 4.35 6.06 2.05
C VAL A 86 3.16 6.79 2.65
N VAL A 87 3.28 7.19 3.92
CA VAL A 87 2.24 7.90 4.66
C VAL A 87 2.83 9.20 5.21
N ASN A 88 2.33 10.37 4.77
CA ASN A 88 2.92 11.71 5.03
C ASN A 88 4.46 11.70 5.05
N ASP A 89 5.06 11.32 3.91
CA ASP A 89 6.52 11.25 3.70
C ASP A 89 7.27 10.16 4.50
N HIS A 90 6.60 9.44 5.40
CA HIS A 90 7.17 8.28 6.05
C HIS A 90 7.04 7.04 5.15
N ARG A 91 8.18 6.53 4.67
CA ARG A 91 8.24 5.30 3.87
C ARG A 91 8.42 4.09 4.77
N PHE A 92 7.51 3.14 4.64
CA PHE A 92 7.62 1.84 5.29
C PHE A 92 8.49 0.88 4.48
N ALA A 93 9.05 -0.12 5.16
CA ALA A 93 9.86 -1.16 4.52
C ALA A 93 9.06 -1.87 3.40
N PRO A 94 9.72 -2.27 2.30
CA PRO A 94 9.05 -3.02 1.25
C PRO A 94 8.51 -4.34 1.77
N PHE A 95 7.31 -4.70 1.31
CA PHE A 95 6.89 -6.09 1.24
C PHE A 95 7.44 -6.67 -0.05
N THR A 96 8.19 -7.76 0.03
CA THR A 96 8.79 -8.39 -1.16
C THR A 96 8.36 -9.83 -1.26
N ALA A 97 8.04 -10.28 -2.48
CA ALA A 97 7.74 -11.67 -2.75
C ALA A 97 8.35 -12.11 -4.08
N ASP A 98 8.91 -13.32 -4.09
CA ASP A 98 9.30 -13.98 -5.33
C ASP A 98 8.04 -14.37 -6.10
N ALA A 99 8.07 -14.08 -7.40
CA ALA A 99 7.00 -14.34 -8.34
C ALA A 99 7.34 -15.55 -9.23
N ASP A 100 6.32 -16.15 -9.85
CA ASP A 100 6.52 -17.27 -10.77
C ASP A 100 7.39 -16.85 -11.98
N ALA A 101 8.11 -17.79 -12.59
CA ALA A 101 9.26 -17.50 -13.46
C ALA A 101 8.95 -16.73 -14.78
N ASP A 102 7.68 -16.50 -15.11
CA ASP A 102 7.21 -15.81 -16.32
C ASP A 102 6.26 -14.66 -15.94
N ASN A 103 6.74 -13.40 -15.96
CA ASN A 103 5.95 -12.19 -15.66
C ASN A 103 5.07 -12.33 -14.40
N GLY A 104 5.68 -12.82 -13.32
CA GLY A 104 4.94 -13.24 -12.15
C GLY A 104 4.16 -12.08 -11.50
N THR A 105 2.84 -12.24 -11.44
CA THR A 105 1.97 -11.36 -10.67
C THR A 105 1.81 -11.88 -9.23
N VAL A 106 2.00 -10.98 -8.27
CA VAL A 106 1.70 -11.18 -6.85
C VAL A 106 0.54 -10.29 -6.44
N SER A 107 -0.41 -10.86 -5.70
CA SER A 107 -1.49 -10.12 -5.04
C SER A 107 -1.09 -9.84 -3.59
N TYR A 108 -0.95 -8.57 -3.23
CA TYR A 108 -0.65 -8.11 -1.88
C TYR A 108 -1.93 -7.65 -1.20
N SER A 109 -2.34 -8.34 -0.13
CA SER A 109 -3.41 -7.92 0.78
C SER A 109 -2.80 -7.37 2.07
N ILE A 110 -2.76 -6.05 2.20
CA ILE A 110 -2.10 -5.37 3.31
C ILE A 110 -3.14 -4.63 4.15
N THR A 111 -3.17 -4.90 5.45
CA THR A 111 -3.97 -4.14 6.41
C THR A 111 -3.11 -3.07 7.07
N LEU A 112 -3.44 -1.80 6.87
CA LEU A 112 -2.86 -0.65 7.56
C LEU A 112 -3.69 -0.36 8.81
N SER A 113 -3.12 -0.52 10.01
CA SER A 113 -3.78 -0.19 11.27
C SER A 113 -3.18 1.09 11.84
N PHE A 114 -4.03 2.09 12.07
CA PHE A 114 -3.62 3.42 12.50
C PHE A 114 -3.69 3.53 14.03
N VAL A 115 -2.56 3.78 14.68
CA VAL A 115 -2.42 3.81 16.16
C VAL A 115 -2.04 5.19 16.69
#